data_AF-A0A9P9S2H9-F1
#
_entry.id   AF-A0A9P9S2H9-F1
#
_cell.length_a   1.000
_cell.length_b   1.000
_cell.length_c   1.000
_cell.angle_alpha   90.00
_cell.angle_beta   90.00
_cell.angle_gamma   90.00
#
_symmetry.space_group_name_H-M   'P 1'
#
loop_
_entity.id
_entity.type
_entity.pdbx_description
1 polymer ?
#
loop_
_entity_poly.entity_id
_entity_poly.type
_entity_poly.pdbx_seq_one_letter_code
_entity_poly.pdbx_strand_id
1 'polypeptide(L)'
;MHFLSTLLSLTALLLPLVSADACVAGGPTGQVTYAKGCCLYQSGTWYQFYDNQAICVLAEGKTPAWKRCVGSIPSSKLDTTCIPGDGGPGLANPTTTLSTVTGRITLTAAA
;
A
#
# COMPACT_ATOMS: atom_id res chain seq x y z
N MET A 1 30.70 -16.47 13.43
CA MET A 1 29.85 -15.45 14.10
C MET A 1 29.28 -14.41 13.13
N HIS A 2 29.99 -14.00 12.06
CA HIS A 2 29.46 -13.04 11.07
C HIS A 2 28.18 -13.51 10.33
N PHE A 3 28.05 -14.79 10.02
CA PHE A 3 26.87 -15.34 9.34
C PHE A 3 25.55 -15.16 10.13
N LEU A 4 25.62 -15.20 11.47
CA LEU A 4 24.45 -15.00 12.34
C LEU A 4 24.01 -13.53 12.35
N SER A 5 24.97 -12.61 12.34
CA SER A 5 24.74 -11.16 12.33
C SER A 5 24.15 -10.68 11.00
N THR A 6 24.55 -11.28 9.88
CA THR A 6 23.98 -11.00 8.54
C THR A 6 22.57 -11.57 8.38
N LEU A 7 22.27 -12.73 8.98
CA LEU A 7 20.93 -13.30 8.98
C LEU A 7 19.94 -12.46 9.81
N LEU A 8 20.37 -11.95 10.98
CA LEU A 8 19.54 -11.07 11.81
C LEU A 8 19.23 -9.71 11.16
N SER A 9 20.19 -9.16 10.42
CA SER A 9 19.99 -7.88 9.72
C SER A 9 19.11 -8.03 8.49
N LEU A 10 19.17 -9.18 7.81
CA LEU A 10 18.27 -9.50 6.72
C LEU A 10 16.83 -9.75 7.22
N THR A 11 16.64 -10.45 8.34
CA THR A 11 15.30 -10.63 8.94
C THR A 11 14.74 -9.32 9.50
N ALA A 12 15.58 -8.47 10.10
CA ALA A 12 15.18 -7.13 10.52
C ALA A 12 14.75 -6.22 9.35
N LEU A 13 15.34 -6.40 8.16
CA LEU A 13 14.91 -5.73 6.93
C LEU A 13 13.65 -6.34 6.29
N LEU A 14 13.35 -7.61 6.56
CA LEU A 14 12.20 -8.34 5.99
C LEU A 14 10.94 -8.28 6.86
N LEU A 15 11.08 -8.05 8.17
CA LEU A 15 9.95 -7.81 9.09
C LEU A 15 9.02 -6.65 8.67
N PRO A 16 9.49 -5.50 8.14
CA PRO A 16 8.59 -4.45 7.66
C PRO A 16 7.86 -4.79 6.35
N LEU A 17 8.19 -5.91 5.68
CA LEU A 17 7.43 -6.39 4.52
C LEU A 17 6.18 -7.20 4.92
N VAL A 18 5.97 -7.52 6.21
CA VAL A 18 4.93 -8.47 6.62
C VAL A 18 3.61 -7.85 7.09
N SER A 19 3.51 -6.53 7.21
CA SER A 19 2.21 -5.85 7.45
C SER A 19 2.23 -4.38 7.02
N ALA A 20 2.24 -4.14 5.70
CA ALA A 20 2.02 -2.81 5.16
C ALA A 20 0.71 -2.77 4.36
N ASP A 21 -0.18 -1.85 4.71
CA ASP A 21 -1.44 -1.64 4.00
C ASP A 21 -1.18 -0.85 2.72
N ALA A 22 -1.74 -1.31 1.60
CA ALA A 22 -1.66 -0.61 0.33
C ALA A 22 -3.02 0.00 -0.02
N CYS A 23 -3.10 1.33 -0.03
CA CYS A 23 -4.31 2.07 -0.35
C CYS A 23 -4.22 2.71 -1.74
N VAL A 24 -5.21 2.44 -2.58
CA VAL A 24 -5.38 3.14 -3.86
C VAL A 24 -5.73 4.61 -3.58
N ALA A 25 -5.26 5.52 -4.43
CA ALA A 25 -5.71 6.90 -4.51
C ALA A 25 -6.06 7.21 -5.98
N GLY A 26 -7.28 6.88 -6.37
CA GLY A 26 -7.77 7.06 -7.75
C GLY A 26 -8.85 8.12 -7.82
N GLY A 27 -8.70 9.14 -8.67
CA GLY A 27 -9.68 10.22 -8.77
C GLY A 27 -9.12 11.48 -9.43
N PRO A 28 -9.78 12.64 -9.26
CA PRO A 28 -9.29 13.90 -9.82
C PRO A 28 -7.87 14.23 -9.36
N THR A 29 -7.00 14.67 -10.26
CA THR A 29 -5.55 14.90 -10.02
C THR A 29 -5.26 15.77 -8.79
N GLY A 30 -6.06 16.82 -8.55
CA GLY A 30 -5.90 17.66 -7.37
C GLY A 30 -6.14 16.90 -6.06
N GLN A 31 -7.10 15.99 -6.03
CA GLN A 31 -7.39 15.16 -4.86
C GLN A 31 -6.34 14.05 -4.69
N VAL A 32 -5.84 13.48 -5.79
CA VAL A 32 -4.72 12.50 -5.73
C VAL A 32 -3.46 13.16 -5.19
N THR A 33 -3.20 14.41 -5.58
CA THR A 33 -2.09 15.22 -5.02
C THR A 33 -2.28 15.48 -3.52
N TYR A 34 -3.51 15.74 -3.08
CA TYR A 34 -3.80 15.86 -1.64
C TYR A 34 -3.56 14.54 -0.90
N ALA A 35 -4.02 13.43 -1.47
CA ALA A 35 -3.81 12.08 -0.92
C ALA A 35 -2.32 11.72 -0.80
N LYS A 36 -1.48 12.19 -1.73
CA LYS A 36 -0.01 12.10 -1.64
C LYS A 36 0.50 12.82 -0.39
N GLY A 37 0.05 14.04 -0.14
CA GLY A 37 0.41 14.80 1.07
C GLY A 37 0.05 14.03 2.34
N CYS A 38 -1.18 13.50 2.41
CA CYS A 38 -1.62 12.65 3.52
C CYS A 38 -0.76 11.39 3.69
N CYS A 39 -0.35 10.76 2.59
CA CYS A 39 0.48 9.57 2.60
C CYS A 39 1.85 9.85 3.23
N LEU A 40 2.53 10.88 2.75
CA LEU A 40 3.85 11.27 3.22
C LEU A 40 3.83 11.76 4.68
N TYR A 41 2.75 12.45 5.09
CA TYR A 41 2.56 12.87 6.48
C TYR A 41 2.49 11.69 7.47
N GLN A 42 1.97 10.53 7.03
CA GLN A 42 1.92 9.31 7.84
C GLN A 42 3.19 8.45 7.70
N SER A 43 4.27 9.01 7.13
CA SER A 43 5.50 8.27 6.78
C SER A 43 5.24 7.10 5.83
N GLY A 44 4.20 7.19 5.00
CA GLY A 44 3.91 6.23 3.95
C GLY A 44 4.81 6.40 2.72
N THR A 45 4.87 5.36 1.90
CA THR A 45 5.57 5.39 0.61
C THR A 45 4.56 5.60 -0.52
N TRP A 46 4.86 6.52 -1.43
CA TRP A 46 3.97 6.90 -2.51
C TRP A 46 4.45 6.37 -3.87
N TYR A 47 3.59 5.64 -4.56
CA TYR A 47 3.84 5.10 -5.89
C TYR A 47 2.87 5.71 -6.89
N GLN A 48 3.38 6.62 -7.72
CA GLN A 48 2.60 7.29 -8.77
C GLN A 48 2.68 6.51 -10.08
N PHE A 49 1.54 6.24 -10.70
CA PHE A 49 1.47 5.61 -12.04
C PHE A 49 0.93 6.60 -13.08
N TYR A 50 -0.12 7.35 -12.73
CA TYR A 50 -0.76 8.36 -13.57
C TYR A 50 -1.19 9.55 -12.71
N ASP A 51 -1.35 10.75 -13.26
CA ASP A 51 -1.73 11.94 -12.46
C ASP A 51 -3.03 11.76 -11.66
N ASN A 52 -3.94 10.93 -12.15
CA ASN A 52 -5.23 10.63 -11.53
C ASN A 52 -5.26 9.28 -10.78
N GLN A 53 -4.12 8.59 -10.63
CA GLN A 53 -4.06 7.29 -9.96
C GLN A 53 -2.68 6.97 -9.35
N ALA A 54 -2.68 6.58 -8.08
CA ALA A 54 -1.50 6.16 -7.34
C ALA A 54 -1.83 5.13 -6.25
N ILE A 55 -0.79 4.61 -5.61
CA ILE A 55 -0.87 3.76 -4.42
C ILE A 55 -0.07 4.39 -3.29
N CYS A 56 -0.67 4.49 -2.10
CA CYS A 56 -0.01 4.80 -0.85
C CYS A 56 0.22 3.50 -0.06
N VAL A 57 1.46 3.18 0.25
CA VAL A 57 1.81 2.07 1.14
C VAL A 57 2.10 2.61 2.53
N LEU A 58 1.37 2.10 3.51
CA LEU A 58 1.37 2.56 4.90
C LEU A 58 1.80 1.42 5.81
N ALA A 59 2.56 1.73 6.86
CA ALA A 59 2.79 0.75 7.92
C ALA A 59 1.47 0.36 8.60
N GLU A 60 1.43 -0.84 9.19
CA GLU A 60 0.27 -1.34 9.94
C GLU A 60 -0.29 -0.29 10.92
N GLY A 61 -1.62 -0.17 10.96
CA GLY A 61 -2.33 0.75 11.85
C GLY A 61 -2.32 2.22 11.42
N LYS A 62 -1.63 2.60 10.34
CA LYS A 62 -1.64 3.98 9.80
C LYS A 62 -2.78 4.26 8.83
N THR A 63 -3.41 3.23 8.27
CA THR A 63 -4.54 3.36 7.34
C THR A 63 -5.71 4.20 7.87
N PRO A 64 -6.18 4.05 9.12
CA PRO A 64 -7.25 4.91 9.65
C PRO A 64 -6.87 6.39 9.70
N ALA A 65 -5.61 6.70 10.03
CA ALA A 65 -5.11 8.07 10.08
C ALA A 65 -5.00 8.68 8.68
N TRP A 66 -4.51 7.90 7.71
CA TRP A 66 -4.50 8.32 6.30
C TRP A 66 -5.92 8.55 5.78
N LYS A 67 -6.85 7.58 5.97
CA LYS A 67 -8.27 7.71 5.58
C LYS A 67 -8.94 8.95 6.16
N ARG A 68 -8.65 9.28 7.42
CA ARG A 68 -9.15 10.51 8.06
C ARG A 68 -8.61 11.77 7.38
N CYS A 69 -7.32 11.78 7.02
CA CYS A 69 -6.71 12.89 6.30
C CYS A 69 -7.38 13.10 4.93
N VAL A 70 -7.50 12.05 4.10
CA VAL A 70 -8.16 12.15 2.79
C VAL A 70 -9.67 12.43 2.90
N GLY A 71 -10.31 11.98 3.98
CA GLY A 71 -11.72 12.26 4.28
C GLY A 71 -12.02 13.73 4.59
N SER A 72 -11.00 14.56 4.81
CA SER A 72 -11.17 16.02 4.96
C SER A 72 -11.41 16.75 3.64
N ILE A 73 -11.22 16.07 2.49
CA ILE A 73 -11.54 16.64 1.18
C ILE A 73 -13.07 16.73 1.04
N PRO A 74 -13.64 17.94 0.93
CA PRO A 74 -15.07 18.09 0.72
C PRO A 74 -15.48 17.49 -0.63
N SER A 75 -16.58 16.72 -0.63
CA SER A 75 -17.10 16.04 -1.82
C SER A 75 -16.07 15.18 -2.57
N SER A 76 -15.20 14.49 -1.81
CA SER A 76 -14.15 13.61 -2.34
C SER A 76 -14.70 12.61 -3.38
N LYS A 77 -13.95 12.46 -4.47
CA LYS A 77 -14.15 11.47 -5.54
C LYS A 77 -13.01 10.46 -5.58
N LEU A 78 -12.20 10.41 -4.53
CA LEU A 78 -11.11 9.44 -4.42
C LEU A 78 -11.67 8.06 -4.11
N ASP A 79 -11.29 7.09 -4.92
CA ASP A 79 -11.20 5.71 -4.49
C ASP A 79 -10.03 5.58 -3.52
N THR A 80 -10.33 5.14 -2.30
CA THR A 80 -9.40 4.97 -1.18
C THR A 80 -9.39 3.53 -0.66
N THR A 81 -9.77 2.58 -1.52
CA THR A 81 -9.78 1.15 -1.20
C THR A 81 -8.37 0.71 -0.78
N CYS A 82 -8.29 -0.02 0.34
CA CYS A 82 -7.02 -0.50 0.90
C CYS A 82 -7.00 -2.03 0.96
N ILE A 83 -5.87 -2.60 0.59
CA ILE A 83 -5.53 -4.00 0.79
C ILE A 83 -4.68 -4.07 2.07
N PRO A 84 -5.13 -4.81 3.09
CA PRO A 84 -4.40 -4.89 4.34
C PRO A 84 -3.13 -5.73 4.18
N GLY A 85 -2.07 -5.32 4.87
CA GLY A 85 -0.74 -5.93 4.75
C GLY A 85 -0.62 -7.32 5.35
N ASP A 86 -1.52 -7.68 6.26
CA ASP A 86 -1.65 -9.03 6.84
C ASP A 86 -2.39 -10.01 5.90
N GLY A 87 -2.77 -9.54 4.70
CA GLY A 87 -3.59 -10.28 3.75
C GLY A 87 -5.09 -10.28 4.09
N GLY A 88 -5.50 -9.78 5.25
CA GLY A 88 -6.87 -9.84 5.73
C GLY A 88 -7.49 -11.24 5.68
N PRO A 89 -8.78 -11.40 6.03
CA PRO A 89 -9.45 -12.69 5.97
C PRO A 89 -9.62 -13.24 4.52
N GLY A 90 -9.37 -12.43 3.48
CA GLY A 90 -9.59 -12.80 2.08
C GLY A 90 -8.33 -13.18 1.30
N LEU A 91 -7.12 -12.81 1.75
CA LEU A 91 -5.86 -13.16 1.06
C LEU A 91 -5.03 -14.17 1.85
N ALA A 92 -5.64 -14.96 2.74
CA ALA A 92 -4.95 -16.03 3.46
C ALA A 92 -4.31 -17.09 2.53
N ASN A 93 -4.73 -17.15 1.25
CA ASN A 93 -4.11 -17.90 0.17
C ASN A 93 -4.17 -17.11 -1.15
N PRO A 94 -3.34 -16.08 -1.37
CA PRO A 94 -3.42 -15.29 -2.59
C PRO A 94 -2.80 -16.08 -3.75
N THR A 95 -3.57 -16.28 -4.82
CA THR A 95 -3.00 -16.78 -6.07
C THR A 95 -2.28 -15.62 -6.75
N THR A 96 -0.97 -15.78 -6.94
CA THR A 96 -0.13 -14.77 -7.59
C THR A 96 -0.01 -15.10 -9.06
N THR A 97 -0.55 -14.23 -9.92
CA THR A 97 -0.46 -14.39 -11.38
C THR A 97 0.51 -13.35 -11.92
N LEU A 98 1.64 -13.80 -12.47
CA LEU A 98 2.59 -12.94 -13.18
C LEU A 98 2.19 -12.86 -14.65
N SER A 99 1.81 -11.67 -15.11
CA SER A 99 1.70 -11.39 -16.54
C SER A 99 3.09 -11.13 -17.12
N THR A 100 3.63 -12.09 -17.87
CA THR A 100 4.93 -11.97 -18.53
C THR A 100 4.94 -10.97 -19.69
N VAL A 101 3.75 -10.56 -20.16
CA VAL A 101 3.58 -9.59 -21.26
C VAL A 101 3.72 -8.14 -20.76
N THR A 102 3.27 -7.86 -19.53
CA THR A 102 3.25 -6.50 -18.96
C THR A 102 4.14 -6.34 -17.73
N GLY A 103 4.73 -7.42 -17.21
CA GLY A 103 5.45 -7.42 -15.94
C GLY A 103 4.54 -7.18 -14.72
N ARG A 104 3.22 -7.20 -14.91
CA ARG A 104 2.25 -6.95 -13.84
C ARG A 104 2.07 -8.20 -13.00
N ILE A 105 2.29 -8.07 -11.70
CA ILE A 105 1.94 -9.08 -10.70
C ILE A 105 0.52 -8.78 -10.21
N THR A 106 -0.37 -9.75 -10.33
CA THR A 106 -1.74 -9.67 -9.81
C THR A 106 -1.89 -10.66 -8.67
N LEU A 107 -2.25 -10.18 -7.48
CA LEU A 107 -2.61 -11.04 -6.36
C LEU A 107 -4.13 -11.16 -6.31
N THR A 108 -4.65 -12.38 -6.40
CA THR A 108 -6.09 -12.66 -6.34
C THR A 108 -6.39 -13.43 -5.06
N ALA A 109 -7.35 -12.95 -4.28
CA ALA A 109 -7.89 -13.68 -3.14
C ALA A 109 -8.41 -15.06 -3.56
N ALA A 110 -8.12 -16.12 -2.79
CA ALA A 110 -8.78 -17.41 -2.96
C ALA A 110 -10.24 -17.30 -2.49
N ALA A 111 -11.15 -17.82 -3.31
CA ALA A 111 -12.59 -17.88 -3.05
C ALA A 111 -12.94 -18.92 -1.98
#